data_AF-A0A6N7GX72-F1
#
_entry.id   AF-A0A6N7GX72-F1
#
_cell.length_a   1.000
_cell.length_b   1.000
_cell.length_c   1.000
_cell.angle_alpha   90.00
_cell.angle_beta   90.00
_cell.angle_gamma   90.00
#
_symmetry.space_group_name_H-M   'P 1'
#
loop_
_entity.id
_entity.type
_entity.pdbx_description
1 polymer ?
#
loop_
_entity_poly.entity_id
_entity_poly.type
_entity_poly.pdbx_seq_one_letter_code
_entity_poly.pdbx_strand_id
1 'polypeptide(L)'
;MRTSLSALLCATLGAVVGGCAVLGQYDPPPRELSQPPAALALEKNLAALARAVKWPGAVEASPVRQAHLLAPADWVVCAQSGKRDLSPPYALFFNGDTMVHYRIAVEVDDCRRTPYTIALKPTDVPPAEQLPGLPPPAAPVILPQASPAPLSTMRR
;
A
#
# COMPACT_ATOMS: atom_id res chain seq x y z
N MET A 1 48.16 40.49 -23.04
CA MET A 1 48.34 39.03 -22.82
C MET A 1 47.55 38.62 -21.57
N ARG A 2 46.26 38.27 -21.66
CA ARG A 2 45.49 37.73 -20.50
C ARG A 2 44.10 37.15 -20.83
N THR A 3 43.68 37.14 -22.09
CA THR A 3 42.34 36.72 -22.51
C THR A 3 42.23 35.27 -23.00
N SER A 4 43.33 34.51 -23.08
CA SER A 4 43.32 33.18 -23.70
C SER A 4 43.05 32.00 -22.74
N LEU A 5 43.00 32.20 -21.42
CA LEU A 5 42.79 31.09 -20.48
C LEU A 5 41.31 30.72 -20.26
N SER A 6 40.37 31.65 -20.45
CA SER A 6 38.95 31.38 -20.17
C SER A 6 38.26 30.51 -21.22
N ALA A 7 38.77 30.49 -22.46
CA ALA A 7 38.16 29.71 -23.55
C ALA A 7 38.41 28.20 -23.43
N LEU A 8 39.51 27.77 -22.79
CA LEU A 8 39.82 26.35 -22.60
C LEU A 8 38.98 25.69 -21.50
N LEU A 9 38.49 26.44 -20.52
CA LEU A 9 37.73 25.88 -19.40
C LEU A 9 36.30 25.50 -19.80
N CYS A 10 35.68 26.21 -20.75
CA CYS A 10 34.33 25.88 -21.20
C CYS A 10 34.26 24.62 -22.08
N ALA A 11 35.35 24.26 -22.76
CA ALA A 11 35.38 23.11 -23.66
C ALA A 11 35.39 21.75 -22.93
N THR A 12 35.88 21.70 -21.68
CA THR A 12 35.97 20.44 -20.92
C THR A 12 34.72 20.13 -20.09
N LEU A 13 33.91 21.14 -19.74
CA LEU A 13 32.65 20.95 -19.00
C LEU A 13 31.50 20.39 -19.86
N GLY A 14 31.58 20.51 -21.19
CA GLY A 14 30.55 19.97 -22.10
C GLY A 14 30.57 18.45 -22.27
N ALA A 15 31.69 17.78 -22.00
CA ALA A 15 31.84 16.35 -22.26
C ALA A 15 31.26 15.45 -21.14
N VAL A 16 30.95 15.99 -19.96
CA VAL A 16 30.50 15.19 -18.81
C VAL A 16 28.97 15.06 -18.74
N VAL A 17 28.22 15.83 -19.54
CA VAL A 17 26.73 15.83 -19.51
C VAL A 17 26.10 14.89 -20.55
N GLY A 18 26.91 14.29 -21.44
CA GLY A 18 26.41 13.40 -22.52
C GLY A 18 26.24 11.92 -22.14
N GLY A 19 26.50 11.53 -20.89
CA GLY A 19 26.65 10.12 -20.50
C GLY A 19 25.38 9.32 -20.16
N CYS A 20 24.17 9.91 -20.19
CA CYS A 20 22.96 9.20 -19.72
C CYS A 20 22.08 8.58 -20.82
N ALA A 21 22.49 8.61 -22.09
CA ALA A 21 21.68 8.08 -23.18
C ALA A 21 21.91 6.58 -23.49
N VAL A 22 22.90 5.92 -22.87
CA VAL A 22 23.19 4.47 -23.03
C VAL A 22 22.61 3.66 -21.87
N LEU A 23 21.46 4.06 -21.36
CA LEU A 23 20.60 3.14 -20.63
C LEU A 23 19.63 2.59 -21.67
N GLY A 24 20.00 1.45 -22.26
CA GLY A 24 19.14 0.72 -23.20
C GLY A 24 17.73 0.60 -22.65
N GLN A 25 16.72 0.57 -23.53
CA GLN A 25 15.33 0.43 -23.14
C GLN A 25 15.18 -0.74 -22.16
N TYR A 26 15.01 -0.41 -20.88
CA TYR A 26 14.70 -1.38 -19.84
C TYR A 26 13.24 -1.75 -20.05
N ASP A 27 13.02 -2.86 -20.74
CA ASP A 27 11.72 -3.52 -20.81
C ASP A 27 11.68 -4.50 -19.63
N PRO A 28 11.06 -4.13 -18.49
CA PRO A 28 10.93 -5.06 -17.39
C PRO A 28 10.19 -6.31 -17.87
N PRO A 29 10.60 -7.52 -17.47
CA PRO A 29 9.86 -8.72 -17.82
C PRO A 29 8.40 -8.57 -17.37
N PRO A 30 7.44 -9.08 -18.15
CA PRO A 30 6.03 -9.07 -17.75
C PRO A 30 5.87 -9.64 -16.35
N ARG A 31 5.23 -8.88 -15.46
CA ARG A 31 4.97 -9.35 -14.09
C ARG A 31 3.99 -10.53 -14.15
N GLU A 32 4.42 -11.66 -13.63
CA GLU A 32 3.54 -12.80 -13.43
C GLU A 32 2.61 -12.53 -12.25
N LEU A 33 1.29 -12.51 -12.51
CA LEU A 33 0.28 -12.32 -11.48
C LEU A 33 -0.05 -13.67 -10.85
N SER A 34 -0.06 -13.72 -9.52
CA SER A 34 -0.60 -14.86 -8.79
C SER A 34 -2.11 -15.02 -9.03
N GLN A 35 -2.64 -16.20 -8.72
CA GLN A 35 -4.08 -16.43 -8.73
C GLN A 35 -4.78 -15.59 -7.65
N PRO A 36 -6.05 -15.19 -7.85
CA PRO A 36 -6.83 -14.57 -6.79
C PRO A 36 -7.07 -15.55 -5.64
N PRO A 37 -7.25 -15.07 -4.39
CA PRO A 37 -7.56 -15.92 -3.25
C PRO A 37 -8.86 -16.70 -3.48
N ALA A 38 -8.86 -17.98 -3.13
CA ALA A 38 -10.05 -18.80 -3.06
C ALA A 38 -11.00 -18.26 -1.97
N ALA A 39 -12.31 -18.45 -2.16
CA ALA A 39 -13.34 -17.94 -1.24
C ALA A 39 -13.09 -18.37 0.22
N LEU A 40 -12.72 -19.64 0.44
CA LEU A 40 -12.46 -20.18 1.77
C LEU A 40 -11.23 -19.54 2.44
N ALA A 41 -10.16 -19.29 1.66
CA ALA A 41 -8.98 -18.60 2.16
C ALA A 41 -9.29 -17.14 2.49
N LEU A 42 -10.10 -16.47 1.67
CA LEU A 42 -10.56 -15.12 1.92
C LEU A 42 -11.37 -15.03 3.22
N GLU A 43 -12.39 -15.87 3.38
CA GLU A 43 -13.22 -15.93 4.60
C GLU A 43 -12.38 -16.17 5.86
N LYS A 44 -11.44 -17.12 5.81
CA LYS A 44 -10.52 -17.41 6.92
C LYS A 44 -9.70 -16.19 7.32
N ASN A 45 -9.12 -15.48 6.35
CA ASN A 45 -8.30 -14.29 6.59
C ASN A 45 -9.14 -13.09 7.07
N LEU A 46 -10.37 -12.94 6.55
CA LEU A 46 -11.32 -11.93 7.05
C LEU A 46 -11.70 -12.17 8.51
N ALA A 47 -11.97 -13.42 8.89
CA ALA A 47 -12.26 -13.79 10.28
C ALA A 47 -11.05 -13.57 11.19
N ALA A 48 -9.84 -13.86 10.69
CA ALA A 48 -8.59 -13.62 11.40
C ALA A 48 -8.34 -12.13 11.64
N LEU A 49 -8.54 -11.29 10.60
CA LEU A 49 -8.45 -9.84 10.71
C LEU A 49 -9.49 -9.27 11.68
N ALA A 50 -10.76 -9.64 11.50
CA ALA A 50 -11.87 -9.15 12.33
C ALA A 50 -11.61 -9.37 13.83
N ARG A 51 -11.01 -10.51 14.19
CA ARG A 51 -10.56 -10.79 15.56
C ARG A 51 -9.38 -9.92 15.97
N ALA A 52 -8.36 -9.81 15.13
CA ALA A 52 -7.15 -9.02 15.41
C ALA A 52 -7.47 -7.54 15.67
N VAL A 53 -8.37 -6.95 14.89
CA VAL A 53 -8.79 -5.54 15.02
C VAL A 53 -10.05 -5.34 15.86
N LYS A 54 -10.60 -6.43 16.44
CA LYS A 54 -11.78 -6.43 17.30
C LYS A 54 -13.00 -5.77 16.65
N TRP A 55 -13.28 -6.12 15.39
CA TRP A 55 -14.46 -5.59 14.70
C TRP A 55 -15.76 -6.01 15.36
N PRO A 56 -16.66 -5.05 15.66
CA PRO A 56 -17.99 -5.39 16.13
C PRO A 56 -18.92 -5.77 14.95
N GLY A 57 -19.90 -6.64 15.20
CA GLY A 57 -20.94 -6.96 14.22
C GLY A 57 -20.50 -7.87 13.07
N ALA A 58 -21.25 -7.84 11.96
CA ALA A 58 -20.94 -8.63 10.77
C ALA A 58 -19.71 -8.07 10.05
N VAL A 59 -18.97 -8.93 9.34
CA VAL A 59 -17.87 -8.47 8.48
C VAL A 59 -18.40 -8.29 7.08
N GLU A 60 -18.21 -7.10 6.53
CA GLU A 60 -18.51 -6.82 5.13
C GLU A 60 -17.20 -6.78 4.35
N ALA A 61 -17.19 -7.34 3.13
CA ALA A 61 -16.05 -7.30 2.24
C ALA A 61 -16.44 -6.85 0.83
N SER A 62 -15.51 -6.22 0.15
CA SER A 62 -15.62 -5.94 -1.27
C SER A 62 -15.31 -7.17 -2.12
N PRO A 63 -15.69 -7.19 -3.41
CA PRO A 63 -15.15 -8.15 -4.36
C PRO A 63 -13.61 -8.11 -4.39
N VAL A 64 -13.00 -9.26 -4.70
CA VAL A 64 -11.57 -9.38 -4.99
C VAL A 64 -11.27 -8.62 -6.27
N ARG A 65 -10.26 -7.75 -6.23
CA ARG A 65 -9.78 -7.01 -7.40
C ARG A 65 -8.26 -6.99 -7.45
N GLN A 66 -7.73 -6.73 -8.62
CA GLN A 66 -6.29 -6.56 -8.79
C GLN A 66 -5.84 -5.32 -8.02
N ALA A 67 -4.74 -5.45 -7.28
CA ALA A 67 -4.16 -4.35 -6.53
C ALA A 67 -3.36 -3.41 -7.44
N HIS A 68 -3.12 -2.20 -6.94
CA HIS A 68 -2.23 -1.25 -7.62
C HIS A 68 -0.83 -1.86 -7.82
N LEU A 69 -0.10 -1.48 -8.87
CA LEU A 69 1.25 -2.02 -9.16
C LEU A 69 2.26 -1.78 -8.02
N LEU A 70 2.02 -0.76 -7.20
CA LEU A 70 2.83 -0.39 -6.04
C LEU A 70 2.33 -1.03 -4.73
N ALA A 71 1.26 -1.82 -4.78
CA ALA A 71 0.76 -2.56 -3.63
C ALA A 71 1.70 -3.72 -3.30
N PRO A 72 1.73 -4.18 -2.03
CA PRO A 72 2.60 -5.28 -1.60
C PRO A 72 2.20 -6.65 -2.17
N ALA A 73 1.10 -6.75 -2.90
CA ALA A 73 0.56 -8.00 -3.45
C ALA A 73 -0.16 -7.77 -4.79
N ASP A 74 -0.59 -8.85 -5.42
CA ASP A 74 -1.31 -8.81 -6.71
C ASP A 74 -2.80 -8.51 -6.55
N TRP A 75 -3.39 -8.89 -5.42
CA TRP A 75 -4.83 -8.79 -5.17
C TRP A 75 -5.13 -7.98 -3.92
N VAL A 76 -6.23 -7.25 -3.94
CA VAL A 76 -6.72 -6.47 -2.80
C VAL A 76 -8.21 -6.74 -2.56
N VAL A 77 -8.56 -6.85 -1.29
CA VAL A 77 -9.94 -6.89 -0.80
C VAL A 77 -10.08 -5.82 0.27
N CYS A 78 -11.14 -5.04 0.21
CA CYS A 78 -11.50 -4.16 1.32
C CYS A 78 -12.43 -4.89 2.25
N ALA A 79 -12.25 -4.69 3.55
CA ALA A 79 -13.16 -5.20 4.55
C ALA A 79 -13.42 -4.17 5.63
N GLN A 80 -14.60 -4.24 6.22
CA GLN A 80 -15.02 -3.34 7.27
C GLN A 80 -16.01 -4.02 8.21
N SER A 81 -16.15 -3.44 9.39
CA SER A 81 -17.23 -3.78 10.31
C SER A 81 -18.57 -3.32 9.75
N GLY A 82 -19.61 -4.15 9.94
CA GLY A 82 -21.00 -3.77 9.69
C GLY A 82 -21.49 -2.63 10.60
N LYS A 83 -20.76 -2.29 11.67
CA LYS A 83 -20.90 -1.04 12.43
C LYS A 83 -19.82 -0.04 11.97
N ARG A 84 -20.01 0.50 10.77
CA ARG A 84 -19.02 1.33 10.05
C ARG A 84 -18.51 2.54 10.84
N ASP A 85 -19.33 3.11 11.71
CA ASP A 85 -18.95 4.27 12.54
C ASP A 85 -17.93 3.92 13.64
N LEU A 86 -17.78 2.63 13.97
CA LEU A 86 -16.94 2.17 15.07
C LEU A 86 -15.56 1.68 14.63
N SER A 87 -15.33 1.52 13.33
CA SER A 87 -14.05 1.03 12.84
C SER A 87 -13.78 1.46 11.40
N PRO A 88 -12.56 1.91 11.08
CA PRO A 88 -12.22 2.26 9.71
C PRO A 88 -12.21 1.01 8.81
N PRO A 89 -12.41 1.18 7.49
CA PRO A 89 -12.19 0.10 6.54
C PRO A 89 -10.71 -0.28 6.47
N TYR A 90 -10.43 -1.54 6.18
CA TYR A 90 -9.09 -2.09 6.00
C TYR A 90 -8.93 -2.62 4.58
N ALA A 91 -7.73 -2.48 4.02
CA ALA A 91 -7.29 -3.11 2.79
C ALA A 91 -6.44 -4.34 3.13
N LEU A 92 -6.82 -5.49 2.59
CA LEU A 92 -6.11 -6.77 2.73
C LEU A 92 -5.49 -7.11 1.39
N PHE A 93 -4.23 -7.52 1.41
CA PHE A 93 -3.44 -7.80 0.22
C PHE A 93 -3.08 -9.29 0.15
N PHE A 94 -3.30 -9.90 -1.01
CA PHE A 94 -3.17 -11.34 -1.23
C PHE A 94 -2.28 -11.67 -2.42
N ASN A 95 -1.51 -12.75 -2.29
CA ASN A 95 -0.88 -13.47 -3.39
C ASN A 95 -1.38 -14.92 -3.32
N GLY A 96 -2.26 -15.33 -4.24
CA GLY A 96 -3.01 -16.59 -4.08
C GLY A 96 -3.85 -16.56 -2.80
N ASP A 97 -3.84 -17.67 -2.08
CA ASP A 97 -4.56 -17.85 -0.81
C ASP A 97 -3.89 -17.21 0.41
N THR A 98 -2.70 -16.62 0.24
CA THR A 98 -1.92 -16.07 1.34
C THR A 98 -2.12 -14.58 1.48
N MET A 99 -2.64 -14.14 2.63
CA MET A 99 -2.67 -12.72 2.99
C MET A 99 -1.26 -12.28 3.38
N VAL A 100 -0.63 -11.45 2.54
CA VAL A 100 0.75 -10.98 2.75
C VAL A 100 0.80 -9.71 3.60
N HIS A 101 -0.27 -8.90 3.57
CA HIS A 101 -0.32 -7.63 4.29
C HIS A 101 -1.76 -7.17 4.54
N TYR A 102 -1.96 -6.34 5.56
CA TYR A 102 -3.20 -5.59 5.75
C TYR A 102 -2.91 -4.24 6.42
N ARG A 103 -3.75 -3.25 6.15
CA ARG A 103 -3.67 -1.91 6.74
C ARG A 103 -5.02 -1.21 6.74
N ILE A 104 -5.14 -0.12 7.50
CA ILE A 104 -6.27 0.82 7.36
C ILE A 104 -6.28 1.33 5.91
N ALA A 105 -7.44 1.26 5.27
CA ALA A 105 -7.57 1.63 3.87
C ALA A 105 -7.31 3.12 3.66
N VAL A 106 -6.46 3.43 2.68
CA VAL A 106 -6.18 4.79 2.22
C VAL A 106 -6.83 5.02 0.85
N GLU A 107 -6.78 6.26 0.36
CA GLU A 107 -7.42 6.64 -0.91
C GLU A 107 -6.90 5.83 -2.11
N VAL A 108 -5.61 5.48 -2.10
CA VAL A 108 -4.97 4.65 -3.14
C VAL A 108 -5.54 3.22 -3.17
N ASP A 109 -6.11 2.75 -2.06
CA ASP A 109 -6.72 1.42 -2.01
C ASP A 109 -8.12 1.41 -2.66
N ASP A 110 -8.71 2.57 -2.94
CA ASP A 110 -10.06 2.75 -3.53
C ASP A 110 -11.21 2.04 -2.79
N CYS A 111 -11.01 1.76 -1.50
CA CYS A 111 -11.99 1.07 -0.67
C CYS A 111 -13.29 1.85 -0.44
N ARG A 112 -13.31 3.16 -0.69
CA ARG A 112 -14.50 4.00 -0.53
C ARG A 112 -15.46 3.94 -1.72
N ARG A 113 -14.97 3.55 -2.91
CA ARG A 113 -15.76 3.51 -4.15
C ARG A 113 -16.30 2.12 -4.47
N THR A 114 -15.86 1.11 -3.73
CA THR A 114 -16.23 -0.28 -3.98
C THR A 114 -17.46 -0.67 -3.15
N PRO A 115 -18.45 -1.39 -3.72
CA PRO A 115 -19.57 -1.92 -2.94
C PRO A 115 -19.09 -3.00 -1.96
N TYR A 116 -19.73 -3.04 -0.79
CA TYR A 116 -19.50 -4.04 0.25
C TYR A 116 -20.70 -4.98 0.35
N THR A 117 -20.41 -6.26 0.55
CA THR A 117 -21.41 -7.29 0.85
C THR A 117 -21.04 -8.02 2.13
N ILE A 118 -22.04 -8.55 2.84
CA ILE A 118 -21.80 -9.35 4.04
C ILE A 118 -20.98 -10.59 3.65
N ALA A 119 -19.79 -10.71 4.23
CA ALA A 119 -18.88 -11.82 4.00
C ALA A 119 -18.89 -12.83 5.16
N LEU A 120 -19.03 -12.36 6.41
CA LEU A 120 -19.12 -13.21 7.60
C LEU A 120 -20.24 -12.70 8.51
N LYS A 121 -21.08 -13.62 9.02
CA LYS A 121 -22.09 -13.25 10.02
C LYS A 121 -21.43 -13.18 11.40
N PRO A 122 -22.01 -12.43 12.37
CA PRO A 122 -21.44 -12.29 13.70
C PRO A 122 -21.23 -13.62 14.43
N THR A 123 -22.09 -14.61 14.17
CA THR A 123 -22.03 -15.95 14.76
C THR A 123 -20.83 -16.76 14.29
N ASP A 124 -20.24 -16.38 13.15
CA ASP A 124 -19.13 -17.10 12.52
C ASP A 124 -17.75 -16.60 13.00
N VAL A 125 -17.71 -15.62 13.91
CA VAL A 125 -16.48 -15.10 14.52
C VAL A 125 -16.28 -15.78 15.88
N PRO A 126 -15.39 -16.79 16.00
CA PRO A 126 -15.12 -17.41 17.29
C PRO A 126 -14.56 -16.38 18.27
N PRO A 127 -14.85 -16.49 19.58
CA PRO A 127 -14.22 -15.68 20.62
C PRO A 127 -12.69 -15.63 20.44
N ALA A 128 -12.09 -14.49 20.79
CA ALA A 128 -10.72 -14.08 20.45
C ALA A 128 -9.59 -14.90 21.12
N GLU A 129 -9.74 -16.22 21.23
CA GLU A 129 -8.72 -17.10 21.78
C GLU A 129 -7.59 -17.30 20.76
N GLN A 130 -6.38 -16.89 21.15
CA GLN A 130 -5.11 -16.81 20.44
C GLN A 130 -4.99 -17.58 19.09
N LEU A 131 -4.80 -16.84 17.99
CA LEU A 131 -4.28 -17.41 16.75
C LEU A 131 -2.74 -17.27 16.72
N PRO A 132 -1.97 -18.37 16.67
CA PRO A 132 -0.54 -18.30 16.40
C PRO A 132 -0.32 -18.00 14.91
N GLY A 133 0.45 -16.94 14.60
CA GLY A 133 1.04 -16.77 13.26
C GLY A 133 0.46 -15.68 12.36
N LEU A 134 -0.45 -14.81 12.83
CA LEU A 134 -0.70 -13.55 12.11
C LEU A 134 0.52 -12.64 12.27
N PRO A 135 1.07 -12.07 11.18
CA PRO A 135 2.07 -11.02 11.32
C PRO A 135 1.44 -9.86 12.11
N PRO A 136 2.17 -9.27 13.08
CA PRO A 136 1.68 -8.10 13.79
C PRO A 136 1.33 -7.01 12.75
N PRO A 137 0.28 -6.21 13.00
CA PRO A 137 -0.01 -5.09 12.13
C PRO A 137 1.27 -4.29 11.96
N ALA A 138 1.67 -4.03 10.70
CA ALA A 138 2.85 -3.23 10.44
C ALA A 138 2.69 -1.93 11.22
N ALA A 139 3.65 -1.65 12.11
CA ALA A 139 3.62 -0.42 12.89
C ALA A 139 3.42 0.75 11.92
N PRO A 140 2.59 1.73 12.28
CA PRO A 140 2.41 2.90 11.43
C PRO A 140 3.79 3.47 11.12
N VAL A 141 4.13 3.53 9.83
CA VAL A 141 5.35 4.20 9.39
C VAL A 141 5.17 5.65 9.76
N ILE A 142 5.81 6.06 10.86
CA ILE A 142 5.88 7.46 11.27
C ILE A 142 6.76 8.13 10.22
N LEU A 143 6.14 8.66 9.17
CA LEU A 143 6.83 9.53 8.24
C LEU A 143 7.38 10.71 9.04
N PRO A 144 8.67 11.05 8.91
CA PRO A 144 9.22 12.22 9.57
C PRO A 144 8.39 13.43 9.12
N GLN A 145 7.69 14.05 10.07
CA GLN A 145 6.98 15.27 9.78
C GLN A 145 8.01 16.30 9.31
N ALA A 146 7.87 16.73 8.06
CA ALA A 146 8.66 17.83 7.52
C ALA A 146 8.45 19.03 8.44
N SER A 147 9.49 19.41 9.18
CA SER A 147 9.46 20.61 10.00
C SER A 147 9.13 21.79 9.09
N PRO A 148 8.13 22.62 9.43
CA PRO A 148 7.83 23.81 8.64
C PRO A 148 9.06 24.71 8.63
N ALA A 149 9.53 25.07 7.43
CA ALA A 149 10.64 26.00 7.26
C ALA A 149 10.28 27.35 7.91
N PRO A 150 11.23 28.00 8.63
CA PRO A 150 10.97 29.28 9.25
C PRO A 150 10.65 30.32 8.19
N LEU A 151 9.49 30.95 8.32
CA LEU A 151 9.06 32.08 7.50
C LEU A 151 9.97 33.28 7.81
N SER A 152 11.05 33.45 7.04
CA SER A 152 11.89 34.64 7.12
C SER A 152 11.07 35.87 6.77
N THR A 153 10.75 36.64 7.79
CA THR A 153 10.01 37.89 7.71
C THR A 153 10.91 38.92 7.01
N MET A 154 10.60 39.22 5.75
CA MET A 154 11.16 40.37 5.03
C MET A 154 10.66 41.65 5.73
N ARG A 155 11.47 42.25 6.60
CA ARG A 155 11.30 43.66 6.99
C ARG A 155 11.72 44.53 5.80
N ARG A 156 10.82 45.41 5.36
CA ARG A 156 11.16 46.61 4.59
C ARG A 156 11.27 47.78 5.56
#